data_AF-A0A821G5E6-F1
#
_entry.id   AF-A0A821G5E6-F1
#
_cell.length_a   1.000
_cell.length_b   1.000
_cell.length_c   1.000
_cell.angle_alpha   90.00
_cell.angle_beta   90.00
_cell.angle_gamma   90.00
#
_symmetry.space_group_name_H-M   'P 1'
#
loop_
_entity.id
_entity.type
_entity.pdbx_description
1 polymer ?
#
loop_
_entity_poly.entity_id
_entity_poly.type
_entity_poly.pdbx_seq_one_letter_code
_entity_poly.pdbx_strand_id
1 'polypeptide(L)'
;SATYFYSSMYGYGNNPSQGDTWFVENDNEVAFVTVSGDGNCIPMNSNSFIGNPRMMNSITLSNYVPNISDPSMFDIPEECKNVV
;
A
#
# COMPACT_ATOMS: atom_id res chain seq x y z
N SER A 1 -5.19 -3.02 15.14
CA SER A 1 -4.05 -2.15 15.49
C SER A 1 -2.86 -2.54 14.62
N ALA A 2 -1.83 -1.69 14.51
CA ALA A 2 -0.61 -2.03 13.79
C ALA A 2 0.53 -2.25 14.79
N THR A 3 1.31 -3.31 14.59
CA THR A 3 2.49 -3.65 15.41
C THR A 3 3.72 -3.60 14.52
N TYR A 4 4.77 -2.92 14.98
CA TYR A 4 6.03 -2.90 14.24
C TYR A 4 6.56 -4.32 14.08
N PHE A 5 6.95 -4.68 12.86
CA PHE A 5 7.38 -6.04 12.53
C PHE A 5 8.89 -6.09 12.29
N TYR A 6 9.39 -5.41 11.26
CA TYR A 6 10.83 -5.27 11.00
C TYR A 6 11.15 -4.07 10.09
N SER A 7 12.44 -3.72 9.99
CA SER A 7 12.98 -2.78 9.02
C SER A 7 13.86 -3.53 8.01
N SER A 8 13.80 -3.16 6.73
CA SER A 8 14.60 -3.76 5.66
C SER A 8 15.11 -2.71 4.68
N MET A 9 16.18 -3.06 3.95
CA MET A 9 16.71 -2.24 2.87
C MET A 9 16.18 -2.76 1.53
N TYR A 10 15.57 -1.87 0.75
CA TYR A 10 15.08 -2.13 -0.60
C TYR A 10 16.05 -1.55 -1.63
N GLY A 11 16.39 -2.35 -2.64
CA GLY A 11 17.35 -1.99 -3.68
C GLY A 11 18.79 -2.43 -3.36
N TYR A 12 19.68 -2.20 -4.33
CA TYR A 12 21.09 -2.59 -4.26
C TYR A 12 21.97 -1.47 -4.80
N GLY A 13 23.21 -1.35 -4.30
CA GLY A 13 24.19 -0.36 -4.75
C GLY A 13 24.11 0.96 -3.97
N ASN A 14 24.17 2.09 -4.68
CA ASN A 14 24.45 3.40 -4.07
C ASN A 14 23.25 4.07 -3.41
N ASN A 15 22.01 3.69 -3.76
CA ASN A 15 20.79 4.33 -3.25
C ASN A 15 19.77 3.30 -2.73
N PRO A 16 20.11 2.47 -1.73
CA PRO A 16 19.12 1.61 -1.10
C PRO A 16 18.15 2.48 -0.28
N SER A 17 16.87 2.13 -0.29
CA SER A 17 15.84 2.78 0.52
C SER A 17 15.52 1.94 1.73
N GLN A 18 15.54 2.52 2.92
CA GLN A 18 15.06 1.85 4.13
C GLN A 18 13.53 1.81 4.11
N GLY A 19 12.94 0.66 4.44
CA GLY A 19 11.50 0.49 4.61
C GLY A 19 11.17 -0.15 5.95
N ASP A 20 10.16 0.36 6.62
CA ASP A 20 9.64 -0.18 7.88
C ASP A 20 8.33 -0.91 7.63
N THR A 21 8.29 -2.17 8.05
CA THR A 21 7.15 -3.06 7.88
C THR A 21 6.35 -3.16 9.18
N TRP A 22 5.04 -3.01 9.05
CA TRP A 22 4.06 -3.12 10.12
C TRP A 22 3.14 -4.31 9.87
N PHE A 23 2.94 -5.11 10.90
CA PHE A 23 1.93 -6.16 10.92
C PHE A 23 0.59 -5.57 11.35
N VAL A 24 -0.45 -5.82 10.57
CA VAL A 24 -1.81 -5.38 10.83
C VAL A 24 -2.69 -6.61 10.85
N GLU A 25 -3.43 -6.80 11.93
CA GLU A 25 -4.41 -7.88 12.07
C GLU A 25 -5.73 -7.31 12.55
N ASN A 26 -6.80 -7.73 11.86
CA ASN A 26 -8.19 -7.54 12.26
C ASN A 26 -8.95 -8.86 12.05
N ASP A 27 -10.23 -8.88 12.42
CA ASP A 27 -11.05 -10.10 12.45
C ASP A 27 -11.09 -10.88 11.11
N ASN A 28 -10.87 -10.20 9.97
CA ASN A 28 -11.01 -10.78 8.63
C ASN A 28 -9.76 -10.62 7.74
N GLU A 29 -8.71 -9.98 8.24
CA GLU A 29 -7.54 -9.63 7.46
C GLU A 29 -6.27 -9.70 8.30
N VAL A 30 -5.24 -10.30 7.71
CA VAL A 30 -3.86 -10.13 8.16
C VAL A 30 -3.10 -9.45 7.04
N ALA A 31 -2.33 -8.41 7.36
CA ALA A 31 -1.54 -7.67 6.40
C ALA A 31 -0.14 -7.32 6.92
N PHE A 32 0.80 -7.21 6.00
CA PHE A 32 2.13 -6.65 6.20
C PHE A 32 2.24 -5.42 5.31
N VAL A 33 2.41 -4.25 5.91
CA VAL A 33 2.44 -2.96 5.22
C VAL A 33 3.82 -2.35 5.38
N THR A 34 4.49 -2.04 4.27
CA THR A 34 5.80 -1.40 4.26
C THR A 34 5.70 0.05 3.82
N VAL A 35 6.27 0.95 4.61
CA VAL A 35 6.42 2.38 4.31
C VAL A 35 7.90 2.78 4.32
N SER A 36 8.24 3.95 3.77
CA SER A 36 9.61 4.48 3.85
C SER A 36 10.04 4.75 5.29
N GLY A 37 11.27 4.35 5.62
CA GLY A 37 11.89 4.52 6.95
C GLY A 37 12.55 5.90 7.16
N ASP A 38 12.41 6.83 6.21
CA ASP A 38 12.95 8.19 6.26
C ASP A 38 12.07 9.17 7.08
N GLY A 39 11.00 8.67 7.69
CA GLY A 39 10.02 9.46 8.45
C GLY A 39 8.92 10.10 7.60
N ASN A 40 8.99 10.03 6.27
CA ASN A 40 7.92 10.50 5.39
C ASN A 40 6.77 9.49 5.24
N CYS A 41 6.96 8.26 5.70
CA CYS A 41 5.96 7.18 5.69
C CYS A 41 5.33 6.93 4.30
N ILE A 42 6.14 7.03 3.25
CA ILE A 42 5.69 6.83 1.86
C ILE A 42 5.36 5.34 1.65
N PRO A 43 4.16 4.98 1.18
CA PRO A 43 3.81 3.57 0.95
C PRO A 43 4.71 2.93 -0.10
N MET A 44 5.27 1.75 0.21
CA MET A 44 6.15 1.01 -0.69
C MET A 44 5.49 -0.26 -1.21
N ASN A 45 5.00 -1.10 -0.30
CA ASN A 45 4.30 -2.34 -0.65
C ASN A 45 3.37 -2.78 0.47
N SER A 46 2.41 -3.65 0.15
CA SER A 46 1.56 -4.32 1.12
C SER A 46 1.21 -5.72 0.64
N ASN A 47 1.18 -6.68 1.57
CA ASN A 47 0.62 -8.00 1.35
C ASN A 47 -0.50 -8.22 2.35
N SER A 48 -1.71 -8.51 1.88
CA SER A 48 -2.85 -8.81 2.75
C SER A 48 -3.50 -10.15 2.43
N PHE A 49 -4.06 -10.78 3.46
CA PHE A 49 -4.71 -12.08 3.43
C PHE A 49 -6.13 -11.91 3.98
N ILE A 50 -7.12 -11.91 3.10
CA ILE A 50 -8.51 -11.51 3.42
C ILE A 50 -9.45 -12.71 3.28
N GLY A 51 -10.36 -12.89 4.23
CA GLY A 51 -11.47 -13.86 4.17
C GLY A 51 -11.11 -15.31 4.55
N ASN A 52 -12.06 -16.23 4.29
CA ASN A 52 -11.89 -17.68 4.51
C ASN A 52 -12.57 -18.49 3.38
N PRO A 53 -11.81 -19.21 2.52
CA PRO A 53 -10.35 -19.33 2.51
C PRO A 53 -9.67 -17.98 2.25
N ARG A 54 -8.46 -17.80 2.80
CA ARG A 54 -7.73 -16.53 2.70
C ARG A 54 -7.28 -16.29 1.26
N MET A 55 -7.73 -15.19 0.67
CA MET A 55 -7.20 -14.67 -0.60
C MET A 55 -6.01 -13.76 -0.32
N MET A 56 -4.91 -13.94 -1.06
CA MET A 56 -3.72 -13.10 -0.94
C MET A 56 -3.79 -11.96 -1.96
N ASN A 57 -3.67 -10.72 -1.48
CA ASN A 57 -3.48 -9.53 -2.30
C ASN A 57 -2.06 -9.00 -2.06
N SER A 58 -1.35 -8.67 -3.13
CA SER A 58 -0.04 -8.03 -3.06
C SER A 58 -0.04 -6.79 -3.93
N ILE A 59 0.40 -5.66 -3.37
CA ILE A 59 0.51 -4.39 -4.07
C ILE A 59 1.89 -3.80 -3.84
N THR A 60 2.48 -3.27 -4.90
CA THR A 60 3.70 -2.47 -4.85
C THR A 60 3.38 -1.09 -5.39
N LEU A 61 3.73 -0.05 -4.64
CA LEU A 61 3.50 1.34 -5.01
C LEU A 61 4.84 1.96 -5.43
N SER A 62 4.82 2.69 -6.53
CA SER A 62 5.98 3.39 -7.06
C SER A 62 5.55 4.75 -7.61
N ASN A 63 6.49 5.67 -7.76
CA ASN A 63 6.26 7.03 -8.25
C ASN A 63 5.20 7.80 -7.43
N TYR A 64 5.26 7.68 -6.10
CA TYR A 64 4.38 8.43 -5.22
C TYR A 64 4.54 9.94 -5.43
N VAL A 65 3.45 10.61 -5.75
CA VAL A 65 3.35 12.07 -5.79
C VAL A 65 2.29 12.45 -4.75
N PRO A 66 2.61 13.32 -3.78
CA PRO A 66 1.63 13.75 -2.80
C PRO A 66 0.54 14.61 -3.45
N ASN A 67 -0.68 14.47 -2.94
CA ASN A 67 -1.89 15.14 -3.41
C ASN A 67 -2.37 14.68 -4.79
N ILE A 68 -3.58 15.09 -5.15
CA ILE A 68 -4.20 14.83 -6.45
C ILE A 68 -4.06 16.10 -7.30
N SER A 69 -3.44 15.98 -8.47
CA SER A 69 -3.26 17.10 -9.39
C SER A 69 -4.54 17.50 -10.14
N ASP A 70 -5.40 16.51 -10.43
CA ASP A 70 -6.65 16.71 -11.17
C ASP A 70 -7.79 15.90 -10.50
N PRO A 71 -8.68 16.55 -9.73
CA PRO A 71 -9.80 15.89 -9.07
C PRO A 71 -10.84 15.31 -10.03
N SER A 72 -10.90 15.75 -11.29
CA SER A 72 -11.87 15.24 -12.27
C SER A 72 -11.65 13.76 -12.61
N MET A 73 -10.49 13.19 -12.24
CA MET A 73 -10.23 11.75 -12.35
C MET A 73 -11.21 10.88 -11.55
N PHE A 74 -11.94 11.46 -10.58
CA PHE A 74 -12.98 10.79 -9.82
C PHE A 74 -14.39 10.99 -10.39
N ASP A 75 -14.54 11.81 -11.43
CA ASP A 75 -15.84 11.99 -12.10
C ASP A 75 -16.19 10.72 -12.87
N ILE A 76 -17.42 10.22 -12.67
CA ILE A 76 -17.92 9.04 -13.36
C ILE A 76 -18.14 9.41 -14.84
N PRO A 77 -17.49 8.71 -15.80
CA PRO A 77 -17.71 8.94 -17.22
C PRO A 77 -19.19 8.76 -17.61
N GLU A 78 -19.70 9.57 -18.55
CA GLU A 78 -21.11 9.53 -18.98
C GLU A 78 -21.57 8.13 -19.42
N GLU A 79 -20.69 7.39 -20.10
CA GLU A 79 -20.91 5.99 -20.51
C GLU A 79 -21.17 5.03 -19.34
N CYS A 80 -20.65 5.33 -18.15
CA CYS A 80 -20.84 4.51 -16.95
C CYS A 80 -22.10 4.90 -16.15
N LYS A 81 -22.73 6.05 -16.43
CA LYS A 81 -23.85 6.55 -15.60
C LYS A 81 -25.16 5.78 -15.79
N ASN A 82 -25.30 5.05 -16.89
CA ASN A 82 -26.54 4.35 -17.25
C ASN A 82 -26.40 2.81 -17.21
N VAL A 83 -25.34 2.29 -16.60
CA VAL A 83 -25.17 0.84 -16.40
C VAL A 83 -25.95 0.45 -15.14
N VAL A 84 -27.22 0.08 -15.33
CA VAL A 84 -28.08 -0.56 -14.32
C VAL A 84 -28.45 -1.95 -14.79
#